data_AF-A0A218WEI7-F1
#
_entry.id   AF-A0A218WEI7-F1
#
_cell.length_a   1.000
_cell.length_b   1.000
_cell.length_c   1.000
_cell.angle_alpha   90.00
_cell.angle_beta   90.00
_cell.angle_gamma   90.00
#
_symmetry.space_group_name_H-M   'P 1'
#
loop_
_entity.id
_entity.type
_entity.pdbx_description
1 polymer ?
#
loop_
_entity_poly.entity_id
_entity_poly.type
_entity_poly.pdbx_seq_one_letter_code
_entity_poly.pdbx_strand_id
1 'polypeptide(L)'
;MPNRHVFFFFFFFFPNQIAAASQMKLFREHGVSEKNFALFLFCQPRHVRTPPDRFKDIVARAKEMGISPSQVNFVTAVLVLRQLLQLSWDRKLEIYARYGSKYSYGWSEEMTLRAFVKYPWCMLVSGSKIMAIMDYYIKEMGLEGSFIA
;
A
#
# COMPACT_ATOMS: atom_id res chain seq x y z
N MET A 1 14.41 25.20 -15.71
CA MET A 1 15.29 24.24 -14.99
C MET A 1 14.46 23.55 -13.91
N PRO A 2 14.30 22.20 -13.92
CA PRO A 2 13.65 21.49 -12.83
C PRO A 2 14.67 20.90 -11.85
N ASN A 3 14.34 21.03 -10.57
CA ASN A 3 15.16 20.69 -9.41
C ASN A 3 15.65 19.23 -9.36
N ARG A 4 16.97 19.08 -9.17
CA ARG A 4 17.74 17.82 -9.15
C ARG A 4 17.73 17.05 -7.81
N HIS A 5 16.79 17.32 -6.89
CA HIS A 5 16.91 16.84 -5.51
C HIS A 5 15.88 15.79 -5.02
N VAL A 6 15.24 15.00 -5.90
CA VAL A 6 14.39 13.87 -5.44
C VAL A 6 14.77 12.50 -6.04
N PHE A 7 15.82 12.41 -6.87
CA PHE A 7 16.24 11.14 -7.48
C PHE A 7 17.53 10.52 -6.92
N PHE A 8 18.08 11.07 -5.84
CA PHE A 8 19.24 10.49 -5.17
C PHE A 8 18.79 9.45 -4.14
N PHE A 9 18.42 8.24 -4.61
CA PHE A 9 18.61 6.97 -3.89
C PHE A 9 18.26 5.74 -4.77
N PHE A 10 18.54 5.76 -6.08
CA PHE A 10 18.26 4.62 -6.98
C PHE A 10 19.47 3.87 -7.51
N PHE A 11 20.70 4.22 -7.13
CA PHE A 11 21.87 3.44 -7.49
C PHE A 11 22.42 2.76 -6.24
N PHE A 12 22.09 1.47 -6.07
CA PHE A 12 22.89 0.39 -5.47
C PHE A 12 21.97 -0.72 -4.95
N PHE A 13 21.38 -1.45 -5.90
CA PHE A 13 21.22 -2.91 -5.91
C PHE A 13 20.27 -3.23 -7.06
N PHE A 14 20.82 -3.42 -8.26
CA PHE A 14 20.08 -4.20 -9.25
C PHE A 14 19.83 -5.58 -8.62
N PRO A 15 18.58 -6.08 -8.62
CA PRO A 15 18.34 -7.46 -8.24
C PRO A 15 19.22 -8.35 -9.11
N ASN A 16 19.89 -9.35 -8.52
CA ASN A 16 20.55 -10.38 -9.32
C ASN A 16 19.48 -10.98 -10.26
N GLN A 17 19.78 -11.12 -11.55
CA GLN A 17 18.81 -11.57 -12.56
C GLN A 17 18.15 -12.91 -12.18
N ILE A 18 18.86 -13.79 -11.46
CA ILE A 18 18.32 -15.07 -10.96
C ILE A 18 17.20 -14.83 -9.93
N ALA A 19 17.39 -13.88 -9.01
CA ALA A 19 16.37 -13.52 -8.03
C ALA A 19 15.16 -12.84 -8.67
N ALA A 20 15.38 -12.01 -9.69
CA ALA A 20 14.29 -11.40 -10.46
C ALA A 20 13.48 -12.44 -11.24
N ALA A 21 14.13 -13.42 -11.88
CA ALA A 21 13.45 -14.48 -12.61
C ALA A 21 12.62 -15.40 -11.69
N SER A 22 13.17 -15.78 -10.54
CA SER A 22 12.45 -16.57 -9.53
C SER A 22 11.22 -15.82 -9.00
N GLN A 23 11.38 -14.54 -8.65
CA GLN A 23 10.28 -13.71 -8.18
C GLN A 23 9.23 -13.50 -9.29
N MET A 24 9.64 -13.30 -10.54
CA MET A 24 8.73 -13.16 -11.67
C MET A 24 7.86 -14.41 -11.85
N LYS A 25 8.46 -15.61 -11.74
CA LYS A 25 7.73 -16.87 -11.80
C LYS A 25 6.68 -16.95 -10.68
N LEU A 26 7.05 -16.58 -9.46
CA LEU A 26 6.14 -16.55 -8.32
C LEU A 26 4.99 -15.55 -8.52
N PHE A 27 5.28 -14.35 -9.02
CA PHE A 27 4.26 -13.36 -9.39
C PHE A 27 3.31 -13.89 -10.47
N ARG A 28 3.84 -14.57 -11.49
CA ARG A 28 3.06 -15.17 -12.58
C ARG A 28 2.16 -16.30 -12.07
N GLU A 29 2.67 -17.18 -11.22
CA GLU A 29 1.88 -18.26 -10.57
C GLU A 29 0.68 -17.70 -9.79
N HIS A 30 0.78 -16.48 -9.28
CA HIS A 30 -0.29 -15.82 -8.54
C HIS A 30 -1.20 -14.93 -9.39
N GLY A 31 -0.99 -14.92 -10.72
CA GLY A 31 -1.83 -14.20 -11.69
C GLY A 31 -1.40 -12.76 -11.95
N VAL A 32 -0.21 -12.35 -11.52
CA VAL A 32 0.30 -10.99 -11.78
C VAL A 32 0.93 -10.92 -13.17
N SER A 33 0.53 -9.93 -13.96
CA SER A 33 1.05 -9.71 -15.32
C SER A 33 2.52 -9.27 -15.30
N GLU A 34 3.24 -9.50 -16.40
CA GLU A 34 4.63 -9.04 -16.54
C GLU A 34 4.74 -7.51 -16.46
N LYS A 35 3.76 -6.79 -16.99
CA LYS A 35 3.66 -5.33 -16.86
C LYS A 35 3.61 -4.90 -15.38
N ASN A 36 2.79 -5.56 -14.59
CA ASN A 36 2.65 -5.28 -13.15
C ASN A 36 3.93 -5.66 -12.39
N PHE A 37 4.59 -6.75 -12.78
CA PHE A 37 5.90 -7.11 -12.22
C PHE A 37 6.99 -6.09 -12.59
N ALA A 38 7.04 -5.61 -13.84
CA ALA A 38 7.96 -4.56 -14.25
C ALA A 38 7.74 -3.27 -13.46
N LEU A 39 6.48 -2.90 -13.21
CA LEU A 39 6.14 -1.77 -12.33
C LEU A 39 6.64 -1.99 -10.90
N PHE A 40 6.47 -3.19 -10.35
CA PHE A 40 7.01 -3.55 -9.04
C PHE A 40 8.53 -3.38 -8.97
N LEU A 41 9.25 -3.87 -9.99
CA LEU A 41 10.70 -3.72 -10.12
C LEU A 41 11.12 -2.25 -10.19
N PHE A 42 10.40 -1.44 -10.96
CA PHE A 42 10.68 -0.02 -11.12
C PHE A 42 10.46 0.75 -9.83
N CYS A 43 9.32 0.53 -9.18
CA CYS A 43 8.97 1.24 -7.95
C CYS A 43 9.87 0.84 -6.78
N GLN A 44 10.24 -0.43 -6.67
CA GLN A 44 10.95 -0.91 -5.49
C GLN A 44 11.81 -2.16 -5.75
N PRO A 45 12.97 -2.01 -6.44
CA PRO A 45 13.82 -3.14 -6.85
C PRO A 45 14.38 -3.92 -5.66
N ARG A 46 14.56 -3.26 -4.50
CA ARG A 46 14.98 -3.90 -3.24
C ARG A 46 14.02 -4.98 -2.75
N HIS A 47 12.77 -4.97 -3.21
CA HIS A 47 11.72 -5.86 -2.72
C HIS A 47 11.57 -7.16 -3.52
N VAL A 48 12.36 -7.32 -4.58
CA VAL A 48 12.44 -8.57 -5.38
C VAL A 48 12.93 -9.75 -4.56
N ARG A 49 13.69 -9.51 -3.49
CA ARG A 49 14.22 -10.55 -2.60
C ARG A 49 13.26 -10.93 -1.47
N THR A 50 11.95 -10.82 -1.68
CA THR A 50 10.99 -11.21 -0.66
C THR A 50 11.01 -12.73 -0.52
N PRO A 51 11.12 -13.29 0.70
CA PRO A 51 11.01 -14.73 0.89
C PRO A 51 9.71 -15.27 0.28
N PRO A 52 9.72 -16.41 -0.42
CA PRO A 52 8.53 -16.93 -1.10
C PRO A 52 7.32 -17.08 -0.20
N ASP A 53 7.48 -17.56 1.03
CA ASP A 53 6.37 -17.77 1.97
C ASP A 53 5.74 -16.44 2.38
N ARG A 54 6.57 -15.45 2.74
CA ARG A 54 6.10 -14.10 3.04
C ARG A 54 5.39 -13.46 1.84
N PHE A 55 5.86 -13.72 0.62
CA PHE A 55 5.20 -13.21 -0.58
C PHE A 55 3.82 -13.85 -0.78
N LYS A 56 3.68 -15.16 -0.57
CA LYS A 56 2.40 -15.87 -0.63
C LYS A 56 1.41 -15.29 0.36
N ASP A 57 1.82 -15.04 1.60
CA ASP A 57 0.95 -14.45 2.65
C ASP A 57 0.46 -13.05 2.25
N ILE A 58 1.36 -12.21 1.74
CA ILE A 58 1.01 -10.85 1.28
C ILE A 58 0.02 -10.91 0.11
N VAL A 59 0.26 -11.81 -0.85
CA VAL A 59 -0.62 -11.99 -2.00
C VAL A 59 -1.98 -12.52 -1.59
N ALA A 60 -2.05 -13.50 -0.68
CA ALA A 60 -3.29 -14.03 -0.14
C ALA A 60 -4.10 -12.92 0.52
N ARG A 61 -3.47 -12.13 1.40
CA ARG A 61 -4.11 -10.99 2.06
C ARG A 61 -4.63 -9.94 1.08
N ALA A 62 -3.85 -9.60 0.04
CA ALA A 62 -4.31 -8.66 -0.99
C ALA A 62 -5.54 -9.20 -1.76
N LYS A 63 -5.58 -10.51 -2.04
CA LYS A 63 -6.72 -11.17 -2.68
C LYS A 63 -7.95 -11.24 -1.77
N GLU A 64 -7.77 -11.55 -0.48
CA GLU A 64 -8.83 -11.55 0.54
C GLU A 64 -9.49 -10.17 0.67
N MET A 65 -8.71 -9.10 0.51
CA MET A 65 -9.22 -7.72 0.46
C MET A 65 -9.92 -7.37 -0.87
N GLY A 66 -10.05 -8.31 -1.81
CA GLY A 66 -10.75 -8.13 -3.07
C GLY A 66 -9.94 -7.46 -4.18
N ILE A 67 -8.62 -7.30 -4.02
CA ILE A 67 -7.77 -6.67 -5.03
C ILE A 67 -7.36 -7.71 -6.07
N SER A 68 -7.74 -7.48 -7.33
CA SER A 68 -7.43 -8.42 -8.42
C SER A 68 -5.95 -8.32 -8.82
N PRO A 69 -5.21 -9.45 -8.96
CA PRO A 69 -3.82 -9.47 -9.44
C PRO A 69 -3.57 -8.78 -10.79
N SER A 70 -4.62 -8.64 -11.60
CA SER A 70 -4.59 -7.94 -12.89
C SER A 70 -4.51 -6.42 -12.75
N GLN A 71 -4.99 -5.85 -11.64
CA GLN A 71 -5.05 -4.41 -11.43
C GLN A 71 -3.69 -3.85 -11.04
N VAL A 72 -3.41 -2.62 -11.47
CA VAL A 72 -2.20 -1.89 -11.04
C VAL A 72 -2.17 -1.69 -9.53
N ASN A 73 -3.34 -1.47 -8.90
CA ASN A 73 -3.47 -1.35 -7.46
C ASN A 73 -2.99 -2.59 -6.70
N PHE A 74 -3.00 -3.77 -7.31
CA PHE A 74 -2.46 -4.97 -6.69
C PHE A 74 -0.97 -4.84 -6.41
N VAL A 75 -0.19 -4.33 -7.37
CA VAL A 75 1.25 -4.11 -7.20
C VAL A 75 1.50 -3.18 -6.03
N THR A 76 0.74 -2.08 -5.99
CA THR A 76 0.81 -1.11 -4.90
C THR A 76 0.43 -1.72 -3.56
N ALA A 77 -0.65 -2.49 -3.49
CA ALA A 77 -1.10 -3.15 -2.27
C ALA A 77 -0.05 -4.14 -1.75
N VAL A 78 0.52 -4.96 -2.62
CA VAL A 78 1.63 -5.87 -2.26
C VAL A 78 2.83 -5.09 -1.73
N LEU A 79 3.20 -3.96 -2.36
CA LEU A 79 4.28 -3.11 -1.87
C LEU A 79 3.98 -2.54 -0.47
N VAL A 80 2.75 -2.09 -0.22
CA VAL A 80 2.33 -1.53 1.07
C VAL A 80 2.31 -2.60 2.16
N LEU A 81 1.65 -3.73 1.91
CA LEU A 81 1.55 -4.86 2.84
C LEU A 81 2.92 -5.47 3.15
N ARG A 82 3.85 -5.45 2.20
CA ARG A 82 5.23 -5.87 2.44
C ARG A 82 5.96 -4.94 3.41
N GLN A 83 5.76 -3.63 3.26
CA GLN A 83 6.47 -2.61 4.04
C GLN A 83 5.91 -2.45 5.46
N LEU A 84 4.61 -2.70 5.64
CA LEU A 84 3.97 -2.59 6.95
C LEU A 84 4.06 -3.91 7.73
N LEU A 85 4.57 -3.82 8.96
CA LEU A 85 4.38 -4.88 9.95
C LEU A 85 2.92 -4.92 10.38
N GLN A 86 2.44 -6.08 10.83
CA GLN A 86 1.06 -6.24 11.31
C GLN A 86 0.72 -5.22 12.40
N LEU A 87 1.60 -5.02 13.39
CA LEU A 87 1.44 -3.99 14.43
C LEU A 87 1.31 -2.56 13.86
N SER A 88 2.04 -2.26 12.78
CA SER A 88 1.92 -0.96 12.12
C SER A 88 0.59 -0.84 11.37
N TRP A 89 0.11 -1.91 10.76
CA TRP A 89 -1.19 -1.97 10.12
C TRP A 89 -2.33 -1.75 11.11
N ASP A 90 -2.33 -2.50 12.22
CA ASP A 90 -3.39 -2.44 13.24
C ASP A 90 -3.45 -1.03 13.85
N ARG A 91 -2.28 -0.44 14.17
CA ARG A 91 -2.20 0.95 14.63
C ARG A 91 -2.75 1.96 13.62
N LYS A 92 -2.64 1.70 12.31
CA LYS A 92 -3.23 2.57 11.28
C LYS A 92 -4.75 2.45 11.28
N LEU A 93 -5.27 1.23 11.35
CA LEU A 93 -6.71 1.00 11.44
C LEU A 93 -7.29 1.68 12.68
N GLU A 94 -6.62 1.58 13.83
CA GLU A 94 -7.01 2.28 15.06
C GLU A 94 -7.06 3.80 14.89
N ILE A 95 -6.08 4.39 14.21
CA ILE A 95 -6.06 5.84 13.95
C ILE A 95 -7.27 6.25 13.12
N TYR A 96 -7.58 5.53 12.04
CA TYR A 96 -8.74 5.84 11.21
C TYR A 96 -10.06 5.59 11.97
N ALA A 97 -10.18 4.46 12.70
CA ALA A 97 -11.36 4.10 13.49
C ALA A 97 -11.65 5.11 14.60
N ARG A 98 -10.62 5.67 15.25
CA ARG A 98 -10.77 6.71 16.26
C ARG A 98 -11.53 7.93 15.74
N TYR A 99 -11.38 8.28 14.46
CA TYR A 99 -12.18 9.35 13.85
C TYR A 99 -13.64 8.95 13.70
N GLY A 100 -13.93 7.71 13.30
CA GLY A 100 -15.29 7.17 13.24
C GLY A 100 -16.00 7.18 14.61
N SER A 101 -15.27 6.93 15.70
CA SER A 101 -15.84 7.03 17.06
C SER A 101 -15.98 8.46 17.55
N LYS A 102 -15.05 9.36 17.19
CA LYS A 102 -15.04 10.76 17.64
C LYS A 102 -16.04 11.63 16.87
N TYR A 103 -16.28 11.31 15.61
CA TYR A 103 -17.14 12.03 14.71
C TYR A 103 -18.08 11.05 14.03
N SER A 104 -19.39 11.31 14.03
CA SER A 104 -20.39 10.43 13.39
C SER A 104 -20.12 10.20 11.90
N TYR A 105 -19.37 11.11 11.28
CA TYR A 105 -18.92 11.08 9.90
C TYR A 105 -17.45 10.67 9.73
N GLY A 106 -16.80 10.04 10.71
CA GLY A 106 -15.43 9.54 10.56
C GLY A 106 -15.33 8.22 9.77
N TRP A 107 -14.12 7.64 9.70
CA TRP A 107 -13.90 6.36 9.03
C TRP A 107 -14.13 5.17 9.98
N SER A 108 -14.88 4.17 9.53
CA SER A 108 -14.88 2.83 10.13
C SER A 108 -13.70 2.00 9.62
N GLU A 109 -13.45 0.85 10.26
CA GLU A 109 -12.46 -0.12 9.75
C GLU A 109 -12.82 -0.57 8.33
N GLU A 110 -14.10 -0.86 8.07
CA GLU A 110 -14.58 -1.27 6.75
C GLU A 110 -14.36 -0.18 5.69
N MET A 111 -14.62 1.09 6.02
CA MET A 111 -14.32 2.22 5.13
C MET A 111 -12.82 2.36 4.88
N THR A 112 -12.00 2.13 5.90
CA THR A 112 -10.54 2.15 5.78
C THR A 112 -10.06 1.06 4.82
N LEU A 113 -10.62 -0.14 4.90
CA LEU A 113 -10.32 -1.24 3.97
C LEU A 113 -10.76 -0.91 2.54
N ARG A 114 -11.95 -0.32 2.37
CA ARG A 114 -12.42 0.16 1.05
C ARG A 114 -11.49 1.21 0.45
N ALA A 115 -11.08 2.20 1.25
CA ALA A 115 -10.11 3.21 0.84
C ALA A 115 -8.75 2.60 0.50
N PHE A 116 -8.29 1.60 1.26
CA PHE A 116 -7.06 0.86 0.97
C PHE A 116 -7.11 0.13 -0.36
N VAL A 117 -8.21 -0.57 -0.68
CA VAL A 117 -8.39 -1.27 -1.96
C VAL A 117 -8.28 -0.29 -3.15
N LYS A 118 -8.84 0.91 -2.99
CA LYS A 118 -8.82 1.96 -4.01
C LYS A 118 -7.49 2.71 -4.09
N TYR A 119 -6.88 3.00 -2.94
CA TYR A 119 -5.67 3.81 -2.79
C TYR A 119 -4.73 3.25 -1.71
N PRO A 120 -3.99 2.16 -1.97
CA PRO A 120 -3.21 1.48 -0.92
C PRO A 120 -2.16 2.35 -0.21
N TRP A 121 -1.67 3.39 -0.89
CA TRP A 121 -0.72 4.35 -0.35
C TRP A 121 -1.22 5.07 0.92
N CYS A 122 -2.54 5.16 1.15
CA CYS A 122 -3.10 5.79 2.34
C CYS A 122 -2.59 5.17 3.66
N MET A 123 -2.18 3.89 3.63
CA MET A 123 -1.67 3.18 4.81
C MET A 123 -0.17 3.43 5.07
N LEU A 124 0.58 3.99 4.13
CA LEU A 124 2.00 4.37 4.35
C LEU A 124 2.18 5.78 4.91
N VAL A 125 1.13 6.60 4.90
CA VAL A 125 1.17 7.96 5.48
C VAL A 125 1.39 7.87 6.99
N SER A 126 2.21 8.75 7.58
CA SER A 126 2.46 8.75 9.03
C SER A 126 1.17 8.97 9.84
N GLY A 127 1.11 8.46 11.06
CA GLY A 127 -0.09 8.57 11.90
C GLY A 127 -0.46 10.02 12.21
N SER A 128 0.55 10.84 12.50
CA SER A 128 0.39 12.29 12.71
C SER A 128 -0.16 13.01 11.48
N LYS A 129 0.29 12.65 10.28
CA LYS A 129 -0.19 13.24 9.04
C LYS A 129 -1.62 12.81 8.71
N ILE A 130 -1.97 11.54 8.96
CA ILE A 130 -3.36 11.08 8.86
C ILE A 130 -4.25 11.91 9.78
N MET A 131 -3.89 12.04 11.07
CA MET A 131 -4.67 12.83 12.02
C MET A 131 -4.83 14.28 11.57
N ALA A 132 -3.75 14.94 11.15
CA ALA A 132 -3.82 16.34 10.71
C ALA A 132 -4.71 16.53 9.48
N ILE A 133 -4.65 15.62 8.50
CA ILE A 133 -5.48 15.67 7.29
C ILE A 133 -6.96 15.43 7.64
N MET A 134 -7.23 14.41 8.48
CA MET A 134 -8.59 14.07 8.88
C MET A 134 -9.22 15.17 9.73
N ASP A 135 -8.50 15.73 10.71
CA ASP A 135 -8.97 16.89 11.48
C ASP A 135 -9.33 18.04 10.53
N TYR A 136 -8.50 18.35 9.54
CA TYR A 136 -8.81 19.42 8.59
C TYR A 136 -10.07 19.14 7.76
N TYR A 137 -10.17 18.00 7.08
CA TYR A 137 -11.31 17.69 6.23
C TYR A 137 -12.63 17.56 7.00
N ILE A 138 -12.56 16.92 8.16
CA ILE A 138 -13.75 16.62 8.95
C ILE A 138 -14.19 17.82 9.79
N LYS A 139 -13.26 18.46 10.52
CA LYS A 139 -13.59 19.56 11.45
C LYS A 139 -13.68 20.89 10.73
N GLU A 140 -12.69 21.24 9.91
CA GLU A 140 -12.61 22.57 9.31
C GLU A 140 -13.45 22.67 8.04
N MET A 141 -13.54 21.60 7.25
CA MET A 141 -14.34 21.58 6.02
C MET A 141 -15.72 20.93 6.16
N GLY A 142 -16.00 20.25 7.28
CA GLY A 142 -17.29 19.59 7.51
C GLY A 142 -17.60 18.45 6.53
N LEU A 143 -16.57 17.85 5.92
CA LEU A 143 -16.76 16.78 4.94
C LEU A 143 -17.12 15.47 5.63
N GLU A 144 -18.03 14.72 5.01
CA GLU A 144 -18.34 13.36 5.47
C GLU A 144 -17.17 12.41 5.16
N GLY A 145 -16.85 11.51 6.09
CA GLY A 145 -15.78 10.53 5.93
C GLY A 145 -16.02 9.58 4.76
N SER A 146 -17.29 9.31 4.43
CA SER A 146 -17.71 8.56 3.23
C SER A 146 -17.25 9.21 1.93
N PHE A 147 -17.20 10.54 1.89
CA PHE A 147 -16.73 11.32 0.76
C PHE A 147 -15.19 11.31 0.65
N ILE A 148 -14.49 11.20 1.78
CA ILE A 148 -13.03 11.17 1.85
C ILE A 148 -12.46 9.77 1.49
N ALA A 149 -13.20 8.69 1.78
CA ALA A 149 -12.81 7.28 1.60
C ALA A 149 -12.83 6.79 0.14
#